data_AF-A0A8C1LIT8-F1
#
_entry.id   AF-A0A8C1LIT8-F1
#
_cell.length_a   1.000
_cell.length_b   1.000
_cell.length_c   1.000
_cell.angle_alpha   90.00
_cell.angle_beta   90.00
_cell.angle_gamma   90.00
#
_symmetry.space_group_name_H-M   'P 1'
#
loop_
_entity.id
_entity.type
_entity.pdbx_description
1 polymer ?
#
loop_
_entity_poly.entity_id
_entity_poly.type
_entity_poly.pdbx_seq_one_letter_code
_entity_poly.pdbx_strand_id
1 'polypeptide(L)'
;MTDPWWRVDLLNEYNVYRVAITNRDDYALNGAVIRVGNFPNNVYTTANFSCKGIEGRYVIVHIPGELKTLTLCEVEVYGYLLVWVGLGKIWLNCTLKNKGALQRH
;
A
#
# COMPACT_ATOMS: atom_id res chain seq x y z
N MET A 1 -22.06 -4.03 6.95
CA MET A 1 -21.63 -3.13 5.86
C MET A 1 -20.25 -2.63 6.20
N THR A 2 -19.22 -3.27 5.68
CA THR A 2 -17.83 -2.89 5.92
C THR A 2 -17.07 -3.23 4.67
N ASP A 3 -16.54 -2.22 3.98
CA ASP A 3 -15.54 -2.43 2.94
C ASP A 3 -14.31 -3.04 3.64
N PRO A 4 -14.00 -4.33 3.46
CA PRO A 4 -12.89 -4.95 4.15
C PRO A 4 -11.58 -4.30 3.72
N TRP A 5 -10.74 -3.95 4.68
CA TRP A 5 -9.48 -3.24 4.42
C TRP A 5 -8.34 -3.77 5.28
N TRP A 6 -7.14 -3.65 4.75
CA TRP A 6 -5.86 -3.88 5.41
C TRP A 6 -4.96 -2.67 5.21
N ARG A 7 -4.11 -2.36 6.19
CA ARG A 7 -3.15 -1.24 6.12
C ARG A 7 -1.80 -1.65 6.71
N VAL A 8 -0.73 -1.13 6.11
CA VAL A 8 0.60 -1.10 6.71
C VAL A 8 1.09 0.34 6.88
N ASP A 9 1.76 0.60 7.99
CA ASP A 9 2.56 1.81 8.24
C ASP A 9 4.02 1.49 7.90
N LEU A 10 4.58 2.18 6.90
CA LEU A 10 5.98 2.00 6.48
C LEU A 10 6.97 2.73 7.38
N LEU A 11 6.50 3.38 8.46
CA LEU A 11 7.23 4.20 9.44
C LEU A 11 7.79 5.52 8.88
N ASN A 12 8.16 5.56 7.61
CA ASN A 12 8.65 6.74 6.89
C ASN A 12 7.90 6.94 5.57
N GLU A 13 8.12 8.09 4.92
CA GLU A 13 7.61 8.36 3.59
C GLU A 13 8.48 7.64 2.53
N TYR A 14 7.84 6.99 1.56
CA TYR A 14 8.50 6.31 0.46
C TYR A 14 7.90 6.73 -0.86
N ASN A 15 8.71 6.76 -1.91
CA ASN A 15 8.20 6.69 -3.27
C ASN A 15 7.90 5.21 -3.59
N VAL A 16 6.65 4.80 -3.40
CA VAL A 16 6.18 3.42 -3.63
C VAL A 16 5.96 3.22 -5.13
N TYR A 17 6.74 2.34 -5.75
CA TYR A 17 6.64 2.05 -7.18
C TYR A 17 6.05 0.68 -7.49
N ARG A 18 5.99 -0.23 -6.51
CA ARG A 18 5.38 -1.55 -6.68
C ARG A 18 4.80 -2.06 -5.37
N VAL A 19 3.61 -2.65 -5.45
CA VAL A 19 2.99 -3.43 -4.38
C VAL A 19 2.66 -4.80 -4.97
N ALA A 20 3.21 -5.87 -4.39
CA ALA A 20 2.90 -7.24 -4.77
C ALA A 20 2.04 -7.87 -3.67
N ILE A 21 0.95 -8.53 -4.08
CA ILE A 21 0.01 -9.17 -3.16
C ILE A 21 -0.08 -10.63 -3.52
N THR A 22 0.09 -11.49 -2.52
CA THR A 22 -0.08 -12.94 -2.60
C THR A 22 -1.34 -13.33 -1.81
N ASN A 23 -2.24 -14.11 -2.42
CA ASN A 23 -3.41 -14.70 -1.76
C ASN A 23 -3.26 -16.23 -1.65
N ARG A 24 -3.99 -16.86 -0.72
CA ARG A 24 -3.92 -18.29 -0.41
C ARG A 24 -4.54 -19.18 -1.48
N ASP A 25 -5.57 -18.67 -2.16
CA ASP A 25 -6.43 -19.40 -3.09
C ASP A 25 -6.68 -18.59 -4.37
N ASP A 26 -7.12 -19.25 -5.45
CA ASP A 26 -7.57 -18.64 -6.72
C ASP A 26 -8.81 -17.73 -6.58
N TYR A 27 -9.35 -17.57 -5.36
CA TYR A 27 -10.39 -16.56 -5.09
C TYR A 27 -9.80 -15.17 -5.24
N ALA A 28 -10.23 -14.52 -6.31
CA ALA A 28 -9.58 -13.34 -6.84
C ALA A 28 -9.73 -12.11 -5.95
N LEU A 29 -8.65 -11.32 -5.88
CA LEU A 29 -8.63 -9.92 -5.43
C LEU A 29 -9.38 -9.00 -6.42
N ASN A 30 -10.44 -9.51 -7.06
CA ASN A 30 -11.19 -8.82 -8.09
C ASN A 30 -11.84 -7.57 -7.49
N GLY A 31 -11.46 -6.43 -8.03
CA GLY A 31 -11.91 -5.13 -7.53
C GLY A 31 -11.15 -4.64 -6.30
N ALA A 32 -10.08 -5.30 -5.85
CA ALA A 32 -9.22 -4.76 -4.81
C ALA A 32 -8.57 -3.46 -5.28
N VAL A 33 -8.57 -2.46 -4.40
CA VAL A 33 -8.00 -1.14 -4.64
C VAL A 33 -6.86 -0.92 -3.67
N ILE A 34 -5.68 -0.63 -4.22
CA ILE A 34 -4.48 -0.24 -3.48
C ILE A 34 -4.43 1.28 -3.42
N ARG A 35 -4.18 1.83 -2.24
CA ARG A 35 -4.04 3.26 -2.00
C ARG A 35 -2.76 3.54 -1.23
N VAL A 36 -2.06 4.61 -1.59
CA VAL A 36 -0.83 5.06 -0.94
C VAL A 36 -0.99 6.51 -0.50
N GLY A 37 -0.57 6.87 0.71
CA GLY A 37 -0.68 8.24 1.19
C GLY A 37 0.05 8.51 2.50
N ASN A 38 0.05 9.78 2.92
CA ASN A 38 0.76 10.25 4.12
C ASN A 38 -0.12 10.33 5.37
N PHE A 39 -1.44 10.22 5.21
CA PHE A 39 -2.38 10.28 6.32
C PHE A 39 -2.98 8.90 6.60
N PRO A 40 -3.20 8.56 7.88
CA PRO A 40 -3.73 7.26 8.26
C PRO A 40 -5.21 7.08 7.88
N ASN A 41 -5.94 8.17 7.62
CA ASN A 41 -7.38 8.20 7.35
C ASN A 41 -7.68 8.33 5.85
N ASN A 42 -8.94 8.04 5.46
CA ASN A 42 -9.50 7.92 4.10
C ASN A 42 -9.28 9.07 3.09
N VAL A 43 -8.46 10.07 3.41
CA VAL A 43 -7.99 11.10 2.47
C VAL A 43 -6.88 10.51 1.61
N TYR A 44 -7.28 9.68 0.67
CA TYR A 44 -6.35 8.99 -0.21
C TYR A 44 -6.38 9.60 -1.61
N THR A 45 -5.21 9.91 -2.14
CA THR A 45 -5.04 10.10 -3.57
C THR A 45 -5.07 8.71 -4.22
N THR A 46 -6.13 8.40 -4.96
CA THR A 46 -6.11 7.26 -5.88
C THR A 46 -5.19 7.65 -7.03
N ALA A 47 -3.90 7.35 -6.92
CA ALA A 47 -2.96 7.59 -7.99
C ALA A 47 -2.80 6.31 -8.82
N ASN A 48 -2.95 6.43 -10.12
CA ASN A 48 -2.52 5.38 -11.04
C ASN A 48 -1.01 5.22 -10.88
N PHE A 49 -0.51 3.98 -10.86
CA PHE A 49 0.93 3.70 -10.89
C PHE A 49 1.52 4.33 -12.16
N SER A 50 2.00 5.56 -12.04
CA SER A 50 2.79 6.24 -13.07
C SER A 50 4.23 5.73 -12.98
N CYS A 51 5.03 5.93 -14.02
CA CYS A 51 6.45 5.56 -14.02
C CYS A 51 7.26 6.21 -12.87
N LYS A 52 6.69 7.20 -12.16
CA LYS A 52 7.32 7.92 -11.06
C LYS A 52 6.96 7.40 -9.66
N GLY A 53 6.14 6.35 -9.54
CA GLY A 53 5.65 5.87 -8.24
C GLY A 53 4.69 6.85 -7.56
N ILE A 54 4.35 6.57 -6.30
CA ILE A 54 3.45 7.37 -5.46
C ILE A 54 4.13 7.62 -4.12
N GLU A 55 4.21 8.89 -3.68
CA GLU A 55 4.77 9.23 -2.38
C GLU A 55 3.76 8.94 -1.26
N GLY A 56 4.19 8.18 -0.24
CA GLY A 56 3.36 7.92 0.93
C GLY A 56 4.05 7.08 2.01
N ARG A 57 3.50 7.16 3.22
CA ARG A 57 3.89 6.37 4.39
C ARG A 57 2.97 5.17 4.64
N TYR A 58 1.72 5.27 4.24
CA TYR A 58 0.71 4.23 4.44
C TYR A 58 0.35 3.57 3.11
N VAL A 59 0.26 2.25 3.12
CA VAL A 59 -0.29 1.46 2.00
C VAL A 59 -1.52 0.73 2.50
N ILE A 60 -2.61 0.84 1.74
CA ILE A 60 -3.93 0.34 2.11
C ILE A 60 -4.47 -0.48 0.97
N VAL A 61 -4.98 -1.67 1.30
CA VAL A 61 -5.66 -2.57 0.37
C VAL A 61 -7.08 -2.72 0.87
N HIS A 62 -8.08 -2.47 0.03
CA HIS A 62 -9.48 -2.69 0.38
C HIS A 62 -10.26 -3.18 -0.83
N ILE A 63 -11.35 -3.90 -0.59
CA ILE A 63 -12.29 -4.30 -1.64
C ILE A 63 -13.59 -3.53 -1.39
N PRO A 64 -13.95 -2.55 -2.24
CA PRO A 64 -15.20 -1.83 -2.09
C PRO A 64 -16.40 -2.75 -2.35
N GLY A 65 -17.45 -2.57 -1.55
CA GLY A 65 -18.73 -3.24 -1.73
C GLY A 65 -19.13 -4.13 -0.56
N GLU A 66 -20.44 -4.40 -0.48
CA GLU A 66 -21.01 -5.21 0.59
C GLU A 66 -20.71 -6.70 0.42
N LEU A 67 -20.62 -7.41 1.56
CA LEU A 67 -20.40 -8.86 1.63
C LEU A 67 -19.10 -9.32 0.93
N LYS A 68 -18.12 -8.43 0.81
CA LYS A 68 -16.78 -8.74 0.32
C LYS A 68 -15.90 -9.25 1.46
N THR A 69 -14.95 -10.11 1.12
CA THR A 69 -13.93 -10.62 2.03
C THR A 69 -12.56 -10.32 1.46
N LEU A 70 -11.68 -9.73 2.26
CA LEU A 70 -10.29 -9.48 1.92
C LEU A 70 -9.40 -10.54 2.58
N THR A 71 -8.84 -11.43 1.78
CA THR A 71 -7.84 -12.43 2.23
C THR A 71 -6.49 -12.07 1.65
N LEU A 72 -5.49 -11.92 2.52
CA LEU A 72 -4.12 -11.58 2.14
C LEU A 72 -3.16 -12.54 2.85
N CYS A 73 -2.33 -13.25 2.08
CA CYS A 73 -1.26 -14.08 2.61
C CYS A 73 0.02 -13.30 2.81
N GLU A 74 0.37 -12.47 1.84
CA GLU A 74 1.56 -11.63 1.90
C GLU A 74 1.32 -10.35 1.10
N VAL A 75 1.74 -9.23 1.66
CA VAL A 75 1.86 -7.97 0.93
C VAL A 75 3.32 -7.54 0.99
N GLU A 76 3.93 -7.38 -0.18
CA GLU A 76 5.29 -6.85 -0.33
C GLU A 76 5.20 -5.44 -0.95
N VAL A 77 5.66 -4.43 -0.21
CA VAL A 77 5.71 -3.04 -0.67
C VAL A 77 7.15 -2.69 -1.03
N TYR A 78 7.35 -2.19 -2.25
CA TYR A 78 8.64 -1.74 -2.78
C TYR A 78 8.61 -0.23 -3.03
N GLY A 79 9.62 0.45 -2.52
CA GLY A 79 9.78 1.89 -2.70
C GLY A 79 11.16 2.38 -2.29
N TYR A 80 11.42 3.64 -2.62
CA TYR A 80 12.63 4.37 -2.23
C TYR A 80 12.35 5.29 -1.05
N LEU A 81 13.21 5.27 -0.03
CA LEU A 81 13.05 6.13 1.14
C LEU A 81 13.15 7.60 0.73
N LEU A 82 12.17 8.40 1.16
CA LEU A 82 12.19 9.84 1.00
C LEU A 82 12.90 10.50 2.18
N VAL A 83 13.94 11.27 1.86
CA VAL A 83 14.72 12.01 2.86
C VAL A 83 14.76 13.48 2.47
N TRP A 84 14.68 14.34 3.47
CA TRP A 84 14.84 15.78 3.30
C TRP A 84 16.32 16.15 3.42
N VAL A 85 16.84 16.80 2.38
CA VAL A 85 18.18 17.39 2.38
C VAL A 85 18.03 18.87 2.05
N GLY A 86 18.26 19.73 3.05
CA GLY A 86 17.93 21.15 2.96
C GLY A 86 16.43 21.37 2.76
N LEU A 87 16.05 22.08 1.70
CA LEU A 87 14.66 22.36 1.33
C LEU A 87 14.08 21.37 0.30
N GLY A 88 14.87 20.38 -0.15
CA GLY A 88 14.48 19.42 -1.19
C GLY A 88 14.25 18.01 -0.67
N LYS A 89 13.32 17.29 -1.30
CA LYS A 89 13.14 15.84 -1.14
C LYS A 89 14.07 15.09 -2.10
N ILE A 90 14.75 14.06 -1.61
CA ILE A 90 15.51 13.11 -2.44
C ILE A 90 15.07 11.67 -2.16
N TRP A 91 15.18 10.81 -3.17
CA TRP A 91 14.99 9.36 -3.03
C TRP A 91 16.34 8.70 -2.74
N LEU A 92 16.43 7.99 -1.63
CA LEU A 92 17.57 7.10 -1.39
C LEU A 92 17.28 5.73 -1.98
N ASN A 93 18.32 5.11 -2.56
CA ASN A 93 18.26 3.79 -3.20
C ASN A 93 18.14 2.63 -2.17
N CYS A 94 17.37 2.84 -1.10
CA CYS A 94 16.97 1.83 -0.14
C CYS A 94 15.65 1.24 -0.61
N THR A 95 15.67 -0.01 -1.07
CA THR A 95 14.43 -0.73 -1.40
C THR A 95 13.77 -1.17 -0.10
N LEU A 96 12.58 -0.63 0.20
CA LEU A 96 11.76 -1.21 1.25
C LEU A 96 11.29 -2.59 0.80
N LYS A 97 11.44 -3.59 1.66
CA LYS A 97 10.75 -4.88 1.54
C LYS A 97 10.06 -5.11 2.86
N ASN A 98 8.84 -4.59 2.99
CA ASN A 98 8.00 -4.91 4.15
C ASN A 98 7.25 -6.19 3.83
N LYS A 99 7.50 -7.26 4.60
CA LYS A 99 6.72 -8.50 4.56
C LYS A 99 5.70 -8.46 5.68
N GLY A 100 4.42 -8.36 5.32
CA GLY A 100 3.34 -8.52 6.28
C GLY A 100 2.08 -9.02 5.60
N ALA A 101 1.44 -10.02 6.21
CA ALA A 101 -0.01 -10.17 6.27
C ALA A 101 -0.41 -11.37 7.14
N LEU A 102 -1.46 -11.17 7.94
CA LEU A 102 -2.54 -12.13 8.24
C LEU A 102 -3.56 -11.35 9.09
N GLN A 103 -4.50 -10.66 8.43
CA GLN A 103 -5.71 -10.18 9.11
C GLN A 103 -6.79 -11.27 8.97
N ARG A 104 -7.18 -11.84 10.11
CA ARG A 104 -8.42 -12.62 10.24
C ARG A 104 -9.53 -11.69 10.72
N HIS A 105 -10.59 -11.58 9.94
CA HIS A 105 -11.93 -11.22 10.43
C HIS A 105 -12.88 -12.33 10.02
#